data_AF-R9N7C1-F1
#
_entry.id   AF-R9N7C1-F1
#
_cell.length_a   1.000
_cell.length_b   1.000
_cell.length_c   1.000
_cell.angle_alpha   90.00
_cell.angle_beta   90.00
_cell.angle_gamma   90.00
#
_symmetry.space_group_name_H-M   'P 1'
#
loop_
_entity.id
_entity.type
_entity.pdbx_description
1 polymer ?
#
loop_
_entity_poly.entity_id
_entity_poly.type
_entity_poly.pdbx_seq_one_letter_code
_entity_poly.pdbx_strand_id
1 'polypeptide(L)'
;MSFTNTSKLIIFGARSIALGACLAIEKLYPECEVIGFMVSSLKENPNRLCGLPVIEIDDYEDKDIPVLIAIPEDVQNVVRGILSDKGFKNVYCLTSSKEAELMGRYFESIGRFPSLYNDDPYNRDDSCNRTDSKAEIYMAKFYRDKPLKNAYSIPDWVHPIQVGAALTDQRITEITDDSGENISTKNVNYCELTALYWMWKNKLCTEETDKYFGLFHYRRFLDITDDGLMAMKAKNVDALLPYPLLHEPDISEHHSRYIEESDWDAMLQALKELYPDYAERFQEILRQPYLYNYNMIIAKREILKDYCEWLFPILKRTEELSTPKGWERADRYIGYLGENLLTLYFMYHAEKWNIKHVGREMLI
;
A
#
# COMPACT_ATOMS: atom_id res chain seq x y z
N MET A 1 -13.85 -15.99 -1.67
CA MET A 1 -13.35 -17.35 -2.05
C MET A 1 -13.68 -18.32 -0.92
N SER A 2 -14.26 -19.52 -1.18
CA SER A 2 -14.62 -20.46 -0.11
C SER A 2 -13.62 -21.61 -0.02
N PHE A 3 -12.99 -21.79 1.14
CA PHE A 3 -12.07 -22.90 1.43
C PHE A 3 -12.75 -24.11 2.08
N THR A 4 -14.06 -24.05 2.28
CA THR A 4 -14.86 -25.02 3.06
C THR A 4 -14.79 -26.49 2.59
N ASN A 5 -14.32 -26.75 1.37
CA ASN A 5 -14.15 -28.10 0.81
C ASN A 5 -12.67 -28.48 0.56
N THR A 6 -11.72 -27.65 1.01
CA THR A 6 -10.28 -27.85 0.79
C THR A 6 -9.64 -28.25 2.12
N SER A 7 -9.18 -29.50 2.25
CA SER A 7 -8.55 -29.96 3.50
C SER A 7 -7.10 -29.51 3.65
N LYS A 8 -6.37 -29.36 2.54
CA LYS A 8 -4.96 -28.94 2.50
C LYS A 8 -4.70 -27.95 1.37
N LEU A 9 -3.83 -26.98 1.62
CA LEU A 9 -3.47 -25.92 0.68
C LEU A 9 -1.98 -25.61 0.76
N ILE A 10 -1.36 -25.34 -0.39
CA ILE A 10 -0.05 -24.68 -0.47
C ILE A 10 -0.25 -23.26 -1.00
N ILE A 11 0.48 -22.30 -0.42
CA ILE A 11 0.48 -20.93 -0.91
C ILE A 11 1.74 -20.70 -1.75
N PHE A 12 1.58 -20.31 -3.02
CA PHE A 12 2.70 -19.85 -3.83
C PHE A 12 3.00 -18.38 -3.51
N GLY A 13 4.25 -18.10 -3.13
CA GLY A 13 4.71 -16.84 -2.56
C GLY A 13 5.19 -17.03 -1.13
N ALA A 14 6.19 -16.25 -0.70
CA ALA A 14 6.75 -16.37 0.67
C ALA A 14 7.02 -14.99 1.30
N ARG A 15 6.26 -13.98 0.90
CA ARG A 15 6.37 -12.59 1.39
C ARG A 15 5.00 -12.08 1.86
N SER A 16 4.85 -10.77 2.05
CA SER A 16 3.73 -10.15 2.78
C SER A 16 2.31 -10.54 2.33
N ILE A 17 2.05 -10.67 1.02
CA ILE A 17 0.73 -11.12 0.51
C ILE A 17 0.46 -12.58 0.91
N ALA A 18 1.46 -13.45 0.78
CA ALA A 18 1.37 -14.86 1.17
C ALA A 18 1.24 -15.02 2.68
N LEU A 19 1.99 -14.23 3.46
CA LEU A 19 1.88 -14.14 4.93
C LEU A 19 0.45 -13.76 5.35
N GLY A 20 -0.09 -12.67 4.77
CA GLY A 20 -1.46 -12.24 5.04
C GLY A 20 -2.49 -13.30 4.68
N ALA A 21 -2.36 -13.92 3.50
CA ALA A 21 -3.24 -15.00 3.08
C ALA A 21 -3.20 -16.20 4.04
N CYS A 22 -2.01 -16.61 4.49
CA CYS A 22 -1.84 -17.72 5.43
C CYS A 22 -2.56 -17.44 6.75
N LEU A 23 -2.24 -16.31 7.40
CA LEU A 23 -2.83 -15.93 8.68
C LEU A 23 -4.35 -15.74 8.58
N ALA A 24 -4.84 -15.19 7.47
CA ALA A 24 -6.26 -15.05 7.23
C ALA A 24 -6.96 -16.39 7.03
N ILE A 25 -6.37 -17.31 6.28
CA ILE A 25 -6.94 -18.65 6.03
C ILE A 25 -6.99 -19.45 7.33
N GLU A 26 -5.89 -19.51 8.09
CA GLU A 26 -5.84 -20.22 9.38
C GLU A 26 -6.86 -19.68 10.38
N LYS A 27 -7.07 -18.34 10.39
CA LYS A 27 -8.02 -17.69 11.31
C LYS A 27 -9.48 -17.88 10.89
N LEU A 28 -9.79 -17.81 9.61
CA LEU A 28 -11.16 -17.77 9.08
C LEU A 28 -11.69 -19.13 8.64
N TYR A 29 -10.81 -20.06 8.28
CA TYR A 29 -11.11 -21.39 7.74
C TYR A 29 -10.23 -22.44 8.44
N PRO A 30 -10.40 -22.66 9.75
CA PRO A 30 -9.56 -23.59 10.52
C PRO A 30 -9.63 -25.05 10.02
N GLU A 31 -10.62 -25.39 9.19
CA GLU A 31 -10.73 -26.68 8.49
C GLU A 31 -9.76 -26.85 7.31
N CYS A 32 -9.19 -25.75 6.80
CA CYS A 32 -8.25 -25.74 5.69
C CYS A 32 -6.81 -25.61 6.22
N GLU A 33 -6.05 -26.70 6.19
CA GLU A 33 -4.66 -26.73 6.64
C GLU A 33 -3.74 -26.11 5.58
N VAL A 34 -3.09 -24.98 5.89
CA VAL A 34 -1.98 -24.47 5.07
C VAL A 34 -0.72 -25.24 5.44
N ILE A 35 -0.19 -26.04 4.52
CA ILE A 35 0.92 -26.95 4.82
C ILE A 35 2.31 -26.35 4.55
N GLY A 36 2.36 -25.20 3.89
CA GLY A 36 3.62 -24.52 3.55
C GLY A 36 3.50 -23.56 2.38
N PHE A 37 4.66 -23.02 2.02
CA PHE A 37 4.80 -22.03 0.96
C PHE A 37 5.66 -22.56 -0.17
N MET A 38 5.30 -22.19 -1.40
CA MET A 38 6.02 -22.55 -2.62
C MET A 38 6.64 -21.32 -3.28
N VAL A 39 7.87 -21.44 -3.75
CA VAL A 39 8.57 -20.38 -4.50
C VAL A 39 9.26 -20.94 -5.74
N SER A 40 9.53 -20.09 -6.73
CA SER A 40 10.37 -20.50 -7.87
C SER A 40 11.84 -20.67 -7.50
N SER A 41 12.31 -19.97 -6.46
CA SER A 41 13.67 -20.07 -5.94
C SER A 41 13.76 -19.58 -4.50
N LEU A 42 14.60 -20.22 -3.69
CA LEU A 42 14.92 -19.84 -2.31
C LEU A 42 15.95 -18.72 -2.20
N LYS A 43 16.64 -18.32 -3.28
CA LYS A 43 17.75 -17.35 -3.23
C LYS A 43 17.41 -16.04 -2.52
N GLU A 44 16.18 -15.57 -2.67
CA GLU A 44 15.68 -14.32 -2.08
C GLU A 44 14.40 -14.56 -1.29
N ASN A 45 14.21 -15.75 -0.72
CA ASN A 45 13.07 -16.06 0.11
C ASN A 45 13.54 -16.68 1.43
N PRO A 46 12.80 -16.47 2.52
CA PRO A 46 13.11 -17.16 3.77
C PRO A 46 12.88 -18.66 3.60
N ASN A 47 13.50 -19.47 4.44
CA ASN A 47 13.25 -20.92 4.48
C ASN A 47 11.97 -21.29 5.26
N ARG A 48 11.43 -20.34 6.02
CA ARG A 48 10.19 -20.46 6.78
C ARG A 48 9.41 -19.15 6.78
N LEU A 49 8.09 -19.25 6.90
CA LEU A 49 7.17 -18.12 7.08
C LEU A 49 5.98 -18.62 7.91
N CYS A 50 5.47 -17.86 8.88
CA CYS A 50 4.49 -18.35 9.87
C CYS A 50 4.91 -19.66 10.58
N GLY A 51 6.21 -19.90 10.70
CA GLY A 51 6.70 -21.19 11.19
C GLY A 51 6.40 -22.39 10.28
N LEU A 52 5.95 -22.20 9.04
CA LEU A 52 5.77 -23.24 8.01
C LEU A 52 6.95 -23.25 7.02
N PRO A 53 7.24 -24.38 6.35
CA PRO A 53 8.36 -24.46 5.40
C PRO A 53 8.08 -23.68 4.11
N VAL A 54 9.15 -23.10 3.54
CA VAL A 54 9.16 -22.55 2.18
C VAL A 54 9.99 -23.49 1.31
N ILE A 55 9.41 -23.98 0.21
CA ILE A 55 9.97 -25.05 -0.62
C ILE A 55 9.97 -24.60 -2.10
N GLU A 56 10.98 -25.01 -2.87
CA GLU A 56 11.01 -24.73 -4.31
C GLU A 56 9.97 -25.56 -5.07
N ILE A 57 9.42 -25.00 -6.14
CA ILE A 57 8.41 -25.65 -6.99
C ILE A 57 8.81 -27.06 -7.46
N ASP A 58 10.10 -27.29 -7.67
CA ASP A 58 10.65 -28.55 -8.19
C ASP A 58 10.71 -29.67 -7.14
N ASP A 59 10.65 -29.31 -5.85
CA ASP A 59 10.72 -30.26 -4.74
C ASP A 59 9.34 -30.78 -4.29
N TYR A 60 8.26 -30.32 -4.92
CA TYR A 60 6.91 -30.80 -4.63
C TYR A 60 6.54 -32.02 -5.50
N GLU A 61 6.35 -33.19 -4.88
CA GLU A 61 5.94 -34.41 -5.60
C GLU A 61 4.44 -34.44 -5.92
N ASP A 62 3.58 -34.03 -4.97
CA ASP A 62 2.13 -33.97 -5.17
C ASP A 62 1.77 -32.76 -6.05
N LYS A 63 1.27 -33.04 -7.26
CA LYS A 63 0.82 -32.02 -8.22
C LYS A 63 -0.69 -31.81 -8.23
N ASP A 64 -1.43 -32.62 -7.48
CA ASP A 64 -2.89 -32.51 -7.37
C ASP A 64 -3.31 -31.66 -6.16
N ILE A 65 -2.39 -31.39 -5.22
CA ILE A 65 -2.61 -30.44 -4.13
C ILE A 65 -3.03 -29.05 -4.63
N PRO A 66 -4.08 -28.44 -4.03
CA PRO A 66 -4.46 -27.06 -4.32
C PRO A 66 -3.34 -26.05 -4.05
N VAL A 67 -3.09 -25.15 -4.99
CA VAL A 67 -2.11 -24.07 -4.90
C VAL A 67 -2.81 -22.72 -4.99
N LEU A 68 -2.68 -21.88 -3.97
CA LEU A 68 -3.11 -20.49 -3.99
C LEU A 68 -1.93 -19.58 -4.32
N ILE A 69 -1.96 -18.92 -5.48
CA ILE A 69 -0.98 -17.92 -5.86
C ILE A 69 -1.27 -16.61 -5.10
N ALA A 70 -0.40 -16.25 -4.16
CA ALA A 70 -0.48 -15.08 -3.29
C ALA A 70 0.76 -14.18 -3.44
N ILE A 71 0.89 -13.59 -4.63
CA ILE A 71 1.96 -12.66 -5.05
C ILE A 71 1.32 -11.47 -5.80
N PRO A 72 2.06 -10.40 -6.14
CA PRO A 72 1.49 -9.27 -6.87
C PRO A 72 0.74 -9.69 -8.15
N GLU A 73 -0.45 -9.13 -8.37
CA GLU A 73 -1.37 -9.63 -9.38
C GLU A 73 -0.83 -9.59 -10.82
N ASP A 74 0.01 -8.60 -11.12
CA ASP A 74 0.62 -8.41 -12.43
C ASP A 74 1.60 -9.54 -12.83
N VAL A 75 2.07 -10.34 -11.87
CA VAL A 75 2.95 -11.51 -12.09
C VAL A 75 2.25 -12.86 -11.96
N GLN A 76 1.01 -12.91 -11.45
CA GLN A 76 0.30 -14.18 -11.18
C GLN A 76 0.10 -15.03 -12.44
N ASN A 77 -0.17 -14.40 -13.59
CA ASN A 77 -0.35 -15.12 -14.85
C ASN A 77 0.92 -15.84 -15.32
N VAL A 78 2.10 -15.28 -15.05
CA VAL A 78 3.37 -15.91 -15.39
C VAL A 78 3.57 -17.16 -14.52
N VAL A 79 3.34 -17.03 -13.21
CA VAL A 79 3.45 -18.15 -12.26
C VAL A 79 2.42 -19.24 -12.55
N ARG A 80 1.20 -18.88 -12.91
CA ARG A 80 0.18 -19.85 -13.32
C ARG A 80 0.63 -20.68 -14.52
N GLY A 81 1.31 -20.07 -15.50
CA GLY A 81 1.93 -20.78 -16.63
C GLY A 81 3.01 -21.76 -16.16
N ILE A 82 3.93 -21.30 -15.30
CA ILE A 82 5.00 -22.14 -14.74
C ILE A 82 4.44 -23.35 -13.98
N LEU A 83 3.43 -23.14 -13.12
CA LEU A 83 2.79 -24.22 -12.37
C LEU A 83 2.09 -25.22 -13.30
N SER A 84 1.42 -24.73 -14.34
CA SER A 84 0.81 -25.58 -15.37
C SER A 84 1.85 -26.43 -16.10
N ASP A 85 2.98 -25.85 -16.49
CA ASP A 85 4.09 -26.56 -17.16
C ASP A 85 4.73 -27.62 -16.25
N LYS A 86 4.71 -27.39 -14.93
CA LYS A 86 5.18 -28.33 -13.90
C LYS A 86 4.12 -29.36 -13.49
N GLY A 87 2.94 -29.34 -14.10
CA GLY A 87 1.88 -30.35 -13.94
C GLY A 87 0.86 -30.09 -12.83
N PHE A 88 0.89 -28.92 -12.17
CA PHE A 88 -0.10 -28.58 -11.14
C PHE A 88 -1.46 -28.28 -11.78
N LYS A 89 -2.52 -28.94 -11.30
CA LYS A 89 -3.86 -28.85 -11.89
C LYS A 89 -4.80 -27.88 -11.18
N ASN A 90 -4.64 -27.76 -9.87
CA ASN A 90 -5.56 -27.04 -8.99
C ASN A 90 -4.97 -25.70 -8.55
N VAL A 91 -4.85 -24.76 -9.48
CA VAL A 91 -4.17 -23.47 -9.26
C VAL A 91 -5.18 -22.32 -9.20
N TYR A 92 -5.14 -21.56 -8.11
CA TYR A 92 -6.05 -20.43 -7.87
C TYR A 92 -5.26 -19.13 -7.68
N CYS A 93 -5.78 -18.04 -8.23
CA CYS A 93 -5.18 -16.71 -8.11
C CYS A 93 -5.88 -15.90 -7.02
N LEU A 94 -5.11 -15.38 -6.06
CA LEU A 94 -5.55 -14.38 -5.10
C LEU A 94 -5.45 -12.99 -5.75
N THR A 95 -6.47 -12.61 -6.52
CA THR A 95 -6.57 -11.27 -7.13
C THR A 95 -6.68 -10.20 -6.04
N SER A 96 -6.39 -8.94 -6.36
CA SER A 96 -6.51 -7.79 -5.45
C SER A 96 -7.85 -7.75 -4.71
N SER A 97 -8.94 -7.95 -5.46
CA SER A 97 -10.30 -7.99 -4.92
C SER A 97 -10.53 -9.15 -3.94
N LYS A 98 -9.97 -10.34 -4.21
CA LYS A 98 -10.06 -11.49 -3.30
C LYS A 98 -9.16 -11.32 -2.08
N GLU A 99 -7.98 -10.72 -2.24
CA GLU A 99 -7.10 -10.33 -1.15
C GLU A 99 -7.82 -9.35 -0.22
N ALA A 100 -8.45 -8.31 -0.79
CA ALA A 100 -9.22 -7.32 -0.05
C ALA A 100 -10.38 -7.94 0.76
N GLU A 101 -11.17 -8.82 0.14
CA GLU A 101 -12.26 -9.54 0.82
C GLU A 101 -11.73 -10.39 1.98
N LEU A 102 -10.66 -11.16 1.72
CA LEU A 102 -10.06 -12.06 2.71
C LEU A 102 -9.48 -11.27 3.90
N MET A 103 -8.69 -10.23 3.61
CA MET A 103 -8.03 -9.43 4.63
C MET A 103 -9.02 -8.58 5.42
N GLY A 104 -10.07 -8.04 4.77
CA GLY A 104 -11.11 -7.30 5.47
C GLY A 104 -11.80 -8.15 6.54
N ARG A 105 -12.16 -9.39 6.21
CA ARG A 105 -12.72 -10.36 7.16
C ARG A 105 -11.72 -10.75 8.25
N TYR A 106 -10.45 -10.92 7.90
CA TYR A 106 -9.40 -11.24 8.87
C TYR A 106 -9.26 -10.12 9.90
N PHE A 107 -9.13 -8.87 9.44
CA PHE A 107 -8.96 -7.71 10.30
C PHE A 107 -10.17 -7.45 11.20
N GLU A 108 -11.37 -7.62 10.67
CA GLU A 108 -12.60 -7.62 11.46
C GLU A 108 -12.58 -8.71 12.55
N SER A 109 -12.18 -9.94 12.21
CA SER A 109 -12.13 -11.07 13.16
C SER A 109 -11.14 -10.88 14.33
N ILE A 110 -10.18 -9.98 14.18
CA ILE A 110 -9.21 -9.61 15.23
C ILE A 110 -9.48 -8.23 15.83
N GLY A 111 -10.57 -7.57 15.44
CA GLY A 111 -10.97 -6.26 15.97
C GLY A 111 -10.00 -5.12 15.64
N ARG A 112 -9.29 -5.19 14.51
CA ARG A 112 -8.34 -4.16 14.07
C ARG A 112 -8.68 -3.64 12.68
N PHE A 113 -8.16 -2.46 12.34
CA PHE A 113 -8.27 -1.86 11.00
C PHE A 113 -9.70 -1.86 10.45
N PRO A 114 -10.63 -1.13 11.09
CA PRO A 114 -12.05 -1.19 10.79
C PRO A 114 -12.32 -0.81 9.32
N SER A 115 -13.13 -1.63 8.65
CA SER A 115 -13.54 -1.39 7.26
C SER A 115 -14.41 -0.16 7.12
N LEU A 116 -14.35 0.49 5.96
CA LEU A 116 -15.35 1.49 5.55
C LEU A 116 -16.75 0.87 5.40
N TYR A 117 -16.84 -0.39 4.97
CA TYR A 117 -18.09 -1.03 4.52
C TYR A 117 -18.78 -1.94 5.55
N ASN A 118 -18.23 -2.13 6.76
CA ASN A 118 -18.78 -3.10 7.73
C ASN A 118 -20.19 -2.77 8.26
N ASP A 119 -20.67 -1.52 8.15
CA ASP A 119 -21.93 -1.10 8.76
C ASP A 119 -23.15 -1.19 7.82
N ASP A 120 -22.97 -1.27 6.50
CA ASP A 120 -24.07 -1.36 5.54
C ASP A 120 -23.58 -1.72 4.11
N PRO A 121 -23.74 -2.98 3.66
CA PRO A 121 -23.33 -3.38 2.31
C PRO A 121 -24.31 -2.95 1.21
N TYR A 122 -25.44 -2.29 1.52
CA TYR A 122 -26.53 -2.08 0.54
C TYR A 122 -27.11 -0.67 0.43
N ASN A 123 -26.62 0.34 1.15
CA ASN A 123 -27.04 1.72 0.89
C ASN A 123 -26.30 2.34 -0.31
N ARG A 124 -26.60 1.83 -1.51
CA ARG A 124 -26.36 2.50 -2.79
C ARG A 124 -27.55 3.40 -3.08
N ASP A 125 -27.58 4.58 -2.47
CA ASP A 125 -28.58 5.59 -2.81
C ASP A 125 -28.06 6.42 -3.99
N ASP A 126 -28.52 6.09 -5.19
CA ASP A 126 -28.21 6.71 -6.49
C ASP A 126 -28.72 8.17 -6.64
N SER A 127 -29.01 8.85 -5.53
CA SER A 127 -29.62 10.18 -5.55
C SER A 127 -28.71 11.30 -5.02
N CYS A 128 -27.51 11.46 -5.60
CA CYS A 128 -26.92 12.79 -5.66
C CYS A 128 -25.97 12.99 -6.86
N ASN A 129 -26.41 13.84 -7.78
CA ASN A 129 -25.58 14.36 -8.85
C ASN A 129 -24.42 15.20 -8.28
N ARG A 130 -23.21 14.90 -8.77
CA ARG A 130 -21.90 15.60 -8.67
C ARG A 130 -20.96 15.07 -7.59
N THR A 131 -20.06 14.20 -8.00
CA THR A 131 -18.99 13.60 -7.19
C THR A 131 -17.70 14.42 -7.20
N ASP A 132 -17.51 15.29 -8.21
CA ASP A 132 -16.42 16.29 -8.31
C ASP A 132 -16.32 17.25 -7.11
N SER A 133 -17.38 17.39 -6.33
CA SER A 133 -17.40 18.27 -5.15
C SER A 133 -16.99 17.57 -3.85
N LYS A 134 -16.61 16.28 -3.87
CA LYS A 134 -16.42 15.48 -2.65
C LYS A 134 -14.97 15.09 -2.40
N ALA A 135 -14.20 14.82 -3.46
CA ALA A 135 -12.82 14.43 -3.36
C ALA A 135 -11.98 14.99 -4.50
N GLU A 136 -10.69 15.15 -4.26
CA GLU A 136 -9.67 15.54 -5.23
C GLU A 136 -8.43 14.66 -4.99
N ILE A 137 -8.37 13.53 -5.68
CA ILE A 137 -7.35 12.49 -5.46
C ILE A 137 -6.36 12.51 -6.60
N TYR A 138 -5.08 12.60 -6.27
CA TYR A 138 -4.02 12.71 -7.26
C TYR A 138 -3.41 11.34 -7.56
N MET A 139 -3.52 10.92 -8.81
CA MET A 139 -2.92 9.66 -9.28
C MET A 139 -1.54 9.96 -9.88
N ALA A 140 -0.48 9.57 -9.17
CA ALA A 140 0.89 9.76 -9.63
C ALA A 140 1.17 8.88 -10.87
N LYS A 141 1.60 9.52 -11.97
CA LYS A 141 2.02 8.88 -13.22
C LYS A 141 3.42 9.32 -13.59
N PHE A 142 4.22 8.38 -14.08
CA PHE A 142 5.57 8.62 -14.55
C PHE A 142 5.68 8.28 -16.03
N TYR A 143 6.47 9.04 -16.79
CA TYR A 143 6.60 8.86 -18.25
C TYR A 143 7.17 7.49 -18.66
N ARG A 144 7.76 6.74 -17.71
CA ARG A 144 8.25 5.36 -17.91
C ARG A 144 7.35 4.28 -17.31
N ASP A 145 6.14 4.63 -16.89
CA ASP A 145 5.17 3.65 -16.41
C ASP A 145 4.90 2.62 -17.49
N LYS A 146 4.93 1.33 -17.11
CA LYS A 146 4.57 0.25 -18.03
C LYS A 146 3.10 0.40 -18.43
N PRO A 147 2.75 0.22 -19.72
CA PRO A 147 1.37 0.21 -20.17
C PRO A 147 0.54 -0.81 -19.38
N LEU A 148 -0.70 -0.43 -19.04
CA LEU A 148 -1.70 -1.35 -18.50
C LEU A 148 -2.18 -2.28 -19.61
N LYS A 149 -2.45 -3.54 -19.28
CA LYS A 149 -3.02 -4.52 -20.21
C LYS A 149 -4.52 -4.32 -20.39
N ASN A 150 -5.20 -3.87 -19.34
CA ASN A 150 -6.65 -3.66 -19.34
C ASN A 150 -6.99 -2.17 -19.38
N ALA A 151 -8.08 -1.83 -20.09
CA ALA A 151 -8.66 -0.50 -20.01
C ALA A 151 -9.31 -0.30 -18.64
N TYR A 152 -9.16 0.90 -18.08
CA TYR A 152 -9.74 1.28 -16.80
C TYR A 152 -10.31 2.69 -16.88
N SER A 153 -11.50 2.87 -16.31
CA SER A 153 -12.15 4.18 -16.22
C SER A 153 -11.66 4.88 -14.95
N ILE A 154 -10.98 6.01 -15.12
CA ILE A 154 -10.56 6.85 -14.01
C ILE A 154 -11.78 7.67 -13.56
N PRO A 155 -12.19 7.62 -12.28
CA PRO A 155 -13.28 8.45 -11.77
C PRO A 155 -12.96 9.94 -11.89
N ASP A 156 -13.98 10.79 -12.04
CA ASP A 156 -13.80 12.24 -12.27
C ASP A 156 -13.09 12.96 -11.11
N TRP A 157 -13.23 12.44 -9.89
CA TRP A 157 -12.53 12.91 -8.68
C TRP A 157 -11.06 12.44 -8.57
N VAL A 158 -10.59 11.64 -9.53
CA VAL A 158 -9.19 11.22 -9.64
C VAL A 158 -8.50 12.02 -10.75
N HIS A 159 -7.48 12.78 -10.38
CA HIS A 159 -6.72 13.63 -11.28
C HIS A 159 -5.31 13.06 -11.50
N PRO A 160 -5.00 12.58 -12.72
CA PRO A 160 -3.64 12.18 -13.06
C PRO A 160 -2.66 13.35 -12.93
N ILE A 161 -1.57 13.15 -12.19
CA ILE A 161 -0.45 14.10 -12.07
C ILE A 161 0.84 13.42 -12.52
N GLN A 162 1.57 14.08 -13.42
CA GLN A 162 2.87 13.63 -13.83
C GLN A 162 3.89 13.98 -12.75
N VAL A 163 4.51 12.95 -12.17
CA VAL A 163 5.61 13.11 -11.24
C VAL A 163 6.94 13.20 -11.98
N GLY A 164 7.92 13.93 -11.43
CA GLY A 164 9.23 14.14 -12.02
C GLY A 164 9.17 14.80 -13.39
N ALA A 165 8.17 15.65 -13.62
CA ALA A 165 8.04 16.42 -14.84
C ALA A 165 9.25 17.33 -15.10
N ALA A 166 9.97 17.74 -14.05
CA ALA A 166 11.23 18.49 -14.17
C ALA A 166 12.40 17.66 -14.73
N LEU A 167 12.27 16.33 -14.80
CA LEU A 167 13.34 15.40 -15.22
C LEU A 167 13.20 14.93 -16.67
N THR A 168 12.22 15.45 -17.41
CA THR A 168 11.91 15.03 -18.79
C THR A 168 11.14 16.12 -19.53
N ASP A 169 11.28 16.18 -20.84
CA ASP A 169 10.46 17.07 -21.69
C ASP A 169 9.10 16.45 -22.05
N GLN A 170 8.91 15.16 -21.78
CA GLN A 170 7.63 14.50 -22.05
C GLN A 170 6.54 15.01 -21.10
N ARG A 171 5.33 15.25 -21.62
CA ARG A 171 4.16 15.66 -20.85
C ARG A 171 3.03 14.66 -21.10
N ILE A 172 2.72 13.85 -20.09
CA ILE A 172 1.78 12.71 -20.19
C ILE A 172 0.43 12.95 -19.51
N THR A 173 0.31 14.03 -18.75
CA THR A 173 -0.90 14.49 -18.08
C THR A 173 -0.96 16.02 -18.13
N GLU A 174 -2.14 16.59 -17.90
CA GLU A 174 -2.32 18.05 -17.85
C GLU A 174 -1.71 18.66 -16.59
N ILE A 175 -1.83 17.97 -15.44
CA ILE A 175 -1.23 18.40 -14.17
C ILE A 175 0.18 17.83 -14.07
N THR A 176 1.15 18.68 -13.72
CA THR A 176 2.55 18.29 -13.51
C THR A 176 3.06 18.77 -12.16
N ASP A 177 3.87 17.94 -11.53
CA ASP A 177 4.45 18.23 -10.22
C ASP A 177 5.58 19.28 -10.26
N ASP A 178 6.00 19.76 -11.42
CA ASP A 178 7.06 20.77 -11.61
C ASP A 178 6.54 22.21 -11.64
N SER A 179 5.23 22.40 -11.43
CA SER A 179 4.58 23.70 -11.35
C SER A 179 4.47 24.21 -9.91
N GLY A 180 4.32 25.52 -9.71
CA GLY A 180 4.17 26.11 -8.37
C GLY A 180 5.34 25.82 -7.42
N GLU A 181 5.07 25.74 -6.11
CA GLU A 181 6.08 25.26 -5.14
C GLU A 181 6.17 23.74 -5.21
N ASN A 182 7.38 23.21 -5.47
CA ASN A 182 7.55 21.80 -5.75
C ASN A 182 8.93 21.22 -5.42
N ILE A 183 9.02 19.89 -5.50
CA ILE A 183 10.25 19.09 -5.40
C ILE A 183 10.35 18.08 -6.55
N SER A 184 9.82 18.41 -7.74
CA SER A 184 9.76 17.48 -8.90
C SER A 184 11.13 16.91 -9.29
N THR A 185 12.18 17.72 -9.18
CA THR A 185 13.56 17.30 -9.44
C THR A 185 14.05 16.17 -8.52
N LYS A 186 13.39 15.96 -7.38
CA LYS A 186 13.71 14.91 -6.40
C LYS A 186 12.93 13.61 -6.62
N ASN A 187 12.09 13.49 -7.66
CA ASN A 187 11.27 12.29 -7.91
C ASN A 187 12.11 11.00 -7.92
N VAL A 188 13.33 11.04 -8.44
CA VAL A 188 14.24 9.87 -8.45
C VAL A 188 14.29 9.14 -7.10
N ASN A 189 14.27 9.88 -5.97
CA ASN A 189 14.27 9.28 -4.64
C ASN A 189 12.94 9.42 -3.88
N TYR A 190 12.19 10.50 -4.11
CA TYR A 190 10.92 10.76 -3.43
C TYR A 190 9.73 10.01 -4.06
N CYS A 191 9.87 9.55 -5.30
CA CYS A 191 8.84 8.87 -6.05
C CYS A 191 7.52 9.68 -6.06
N GLU A 192 6.40 9.03 -5.75
CA GLU A 192 5.06 9.60 -5.71
C GLU A 192 4.89 10.67 -4.61
N LEU A 193 5.80 10.77 -3.64
CA LEU A 193 5.78 11.83 -2.63
C LEU A 193 6.01 13.22 -3.24
N THR A 194 6.54 13.31 -4.46
CA THR A 194 6.61 14.58 -5.20
C THR A 194 5.23 15.12 -5.56
N ALA A 195 4.29 14.25 -5.94
CA ALA A 195 2.88 14.63 -6.12
C ALA A 195 2.23 15.01 -4.78
N LEU A 196 2.51 14.27 -3.70
CA LEU A 196 2.01 14.62 -2.36
C LEU A 196 2.49 16.00 -1.90
N TYR A 197 3.78 16.31 -2.10
CA TYR A 197 4.34 17.62 -1.79
C TYR A 197 3.69 18.73 -2.61
N TRP A 198 3.54 18.49 -3.91
CA TRP A 198 2.89 19.44 -4.81
C TRP A 198 1.45 19.70 -4.37
N MET A 199 0.68 18.65 -4.07
CA MET A 199 -0.69 18.78 -3.55
C MET A 199 -0.71 19.54 -2.23
N TRP A 200 0.21 19.26 -1.31
CA TRP A 200 0.33 19.99 -0.05
C TRP A 200 0.48 21.49 -0.27
N LYS A 201 1.44 21.90 -1.09
CA LYS A 201 1.77 23.30 -1.29
C LYS A 201 0.80 24.07 -2.17
N ASN A 202 0.26 23.43 -3.19
CA ASN A 202 -0.52 24.09 -4.22
C ASN A 202 -2.03 23.89 -4.06
N LYS A 203 -2.47 22.98 -3.17
CA LYS A 203 -3.87 22.70 -2.89
C LYS A 203 -4.22 22.80 -1.42
N LEU A 204 -3.57 22.01 -0.56
CA LEU A 204 -3.98 21.89 0.85
C LEU A 204 -3.74 23.18 1.65
N CYS A 205 -2.71 23.95 1.29
CA CYS A 205 -2.37 25.24 1.91
C CYS A 205 -3.06 26.44 1.25
N THR A 206 -3.70 26.28 0.10
CA THR A 206 -4.23 27.38 -0.72
C THR A 206 -5.76 27.36 -0.83
N GLU A 207 -6.37 26.19 -0.74
CA GLU A 207 -7.81 25.99 -0.90
C GLU A 207 -8.46 25.64 0.45
N GLU A 208 -9.44 26.44 0.88
CA GLU A 208 -10.28 26.11 2.02
C GLU A 208 -11.52 25.36 1.55
N THR A 209 -11.60 24.06 1.81
CA THR A 209 -12.67 23.19 1.33
C THR A 209 -12.90 22.00 2.25
N ASP A 210 -14.11 21.43 2.21
CA ASP A 210 -14.51 20.21 2.91
C ASP A 210 -14.29 18.94 2.06
N LYS A 211 -13.64 19.05 0.90
CA LYS A 211 -13.25 17.91 0.08
C LYS A 211 -12.25 17.00 0.81
N TYR A 212 -12.32 15.72 0.48
CA TYR A 212 -11.22 14.78 0.73
C TYR A 212 -10.12 14.96 -0.30
N PHE A 213 -8.87 14.76 0.11
CA PHE A 213 -7.72 14.75 -0.77
C PHE A 213 -7.00 13.42 -0.63
N GLY A 214 -6.25 13.02 -1.66
CA GLY A 214 -5.55 11.76 -1.59
C GLY A 214 -4.47 11.57 -2.62
N LEU A 215 -3.72 10.48 -2.45
CA LEU A 215 -2.64 10.06 -3.33
C LEU A 215 -2.85 8.59 -3.73
N PHE A 216 -2.85 8.33 -5.02
CA PHE A 216 -2.83 6.99 -5.63
C PHE A 216 -1.60 6.83 -6.52
N HIS A 217 -1.31 5.58 -6.90
CA HIS A 217 -0.33 5.26 -7.95
C HIS A 217 -1.04 5.01 -9.28
N TYR A 218 -0.28 5.05 -10.37
CA TYR A 218 -0.78 4.74 -11.71
C TYR A 218 -1.42 3.35 -11.87
N ARG A 219 -1.05 2.38 -11.03
CA ARG A 219 -1.57 0.99 -11.07
C ARG A 219 -2.16 0.48 -9.75
N ARG A 220 -2.20 1.31 -8.72
CA ARG A 220 -2.70 0.93 -7.39
C ARG A 220 -3.59 2.05 -6.88
N PHE A 221 -4.81 1.69 -6.53
CA PHE A 221 -5.81 2.60 -5.99
C PHE A 221 -6.55 1.91 -4.84
N LEU A 222 -7.16 2.71 -3.97
CA LEU A 222 -8.04 2.19 -2.95
C LEU A 222 -9.35 1.73 -3.58
N ASP A 223 -9.89 0.60 -3.12
CA ASP A 223 -11.17 0.06 -3.56
C ASP A 223 -12.33 0.91 -3.01
N ILE A 224 -12.51 2.08 -3.62
CA ILE A 224 -13.51 3.07 -3.24
C ILE A 224 -14.32 3.55 -4.44
N THR A 225 -15.63 3.56 -4.25
CA THR A 225 -16.62 4.09 -5.20
C THR A 225 -17.12 5.45 -4.75
N ASP A 226 -17.95 6.09 -5.57
CA ASP A 226 -18.66 7.32 -5.20
C ASP A 226 -19.52 7.14 -3.94
N ASP A 227 -20.18 5.99 -3.78
CA ASP A 227 -20.91 5.62 -2.57
C ASP A 227 -19.98 5.49 -1.36
N GLY A 228 -18.76 4.97 -1.56
CA GLY A 228 -17.73 4.91 -0.52
C GLY A 228 -17.31 6.31 -0.05
N LEU A 229 -17.13 7.26 -0.97
CA LEU A 229 -16.84 8.66 -0.61
C LEU A 229 -18.01 9.30 0.17
N MET A 230 -19.25 8.94 -0.18
CA MET A 230 -20.44 9.38 0.56
C MET A 230 -20.49 8.79 1.95
N ALA A 231 -20.19 7.50 2.08
CA ALA A 231 -20.09 6.83 3.36
C ALA A 231 -18.99 7.46 4.23
N MET A 232 -17.84 7.85 3.66
CA MET A 232 -16.80 8.58 4.39
C MET A 232 -17.33 9.88 4.99
N LYS A 233 -18.03 10.71 4.19
CA LYS A 233 -18.61 11.97 4.65
C LYS A 233 -19.69 11.75 5.71
N ALA A 234 -20.60 10.81 5.49
CA ALA A 234 -21.69 10.49 6.41
C ALA A 234 -21.18 9.96 7.76
N LYS A 235 -20.14 9.12 7.74
CA LYS A 235 -19.50 8.55 8.93
C LYS A 235 -18.44 9.48 9.53
N ASN A 236 -18.23 10.68 8.97
CA ASN A 236 -17.19 11.62 9.37
C ASN A 236 -15.80 10.97 9.46
N VAL A 237 -15.42 10.18 8.45
CA VAL A 237 -14.12 9.51 8.36
C VAL A 237 -13.03 10.55 8.18
N ASP A 238 -11.96 10.48 8.97
CA ASP A 238 -10.85 11.43 8.92
C ASP A 238 -9.80 11.02 7.88
N ALA A 239 -9.51 9.72 7.81
CA ALA A 239 -8.61 9.12 6.83
C ALA A 239 -9.06 7.72 6.43
N LEU A 240 -8.84 7.39 5.17
CA LEU A 240 -9.00 6.08 4.57
C LEU A 240 -7.66 5.60 4.05
N LEU A 241 -7.26 4.43 4.51
CA LEU A 241 -6.00 3.77 4.18
C LEU A 241 -6.28 2.40 3.54
N PRO A 242 -5.32 1.81 2.81
CA PRO A 242 -5.45 0.41 2.45
C PRO A 242 -5.35 -0.44 3.72
N TYR A 243 -5.92 -1.64 3.68
CA TYR A 243 -5.56 -2.66 4.66
C TYR A 243 -4.02 -2.83 4.69
N PRO A 244 -3.39 -2.82 5.88
CA PRO A 244 -1.94 -2.93 5.96
C PRO A 244 -1.51 -4.33 5.53
N LEU A 245 -0.33 -4.42 4.91
CA LEU A 245 0.30 -5.70 4.67
C LEU A 245 0.97 -6.19 5.95
N LEU A 246 1.03 -7.52 6.09
CA LEU A 246 1.66 -8.20 7.22
C LEU A 246 3.13 -8.51 6.91
N HIS A 247 3.98 -8.34 7.90
CA HIS A 247 5.42 -8.59 7.85
C HIS A 247 5.88 -9.39 9.08
N GLU A 248 6.83 -10.30 8.89
CA GLU A 248 7.37 -11.17 9.93
C GLU A 248 8.91 -11.06 9.94
N PRO A 249 9.56 -10.81 11.10
CA PRO A 249 8.98 -10.78 12.45
C PRO A 249 8.15 -9.53 12.77
N ASP A 250 8.41 -8.42 12.08
CA ASP A 250 7.69 -7.16 12.17
C ASP A 250 7.96 -6.35 10.90
N ILE A 251 7.55 -5.07 10.84
CA ILE A 251 7.76 -4.24 9.64
C ILE A 251 9.23 -4.08 9.23
N SER A 252 10.19 -4.42 10.11
CA SER A 252 11.63 -4.38 9.78
C SER A 252 12.02 -5.27 8.61
N GLU A 253 11.25 -6.33 8.41
CA GLU A 253 11.38 -7.22 7.27
C GLU A 253 11.28 -6.43 5.94
N HIS A 254 10.42 -5.41 5.88
CA HIS A 254 10.28 -4.59 4.70
C HIS A 254 11.43 -3.60 4.55
N HIS A 255 11.82 -2.91 5.63
CA HIS A 255 12.87 -1.89 5.56
C HIS A 255 14.21 -2.49 5.13
N SER A 256 14.54 -3.68 5.62
CA SER A 256 15.89 -4.26 5.49
C SER A 256 16.24 -4.68 4.07
N ARG A 257 15.24 -4.69 3.18
CA ARG A 257 15.41 -4.98 1.76
C ARG A 257 15.66 -3.76 0.89
N TYR A 258 15.23 -2.59 1.34
CA TYR A 258 15.13 -1.39 0.49
C TYR A 258 15.81 -0.15 1.09
N ILE A 259 16.13 -0.19 2.38
CA ILE A 259 16.68 0.94 3.12
C ILE A 259 17.99 0.49 3.76
N GLU A 260 19.07 1.20 3.46
CA GLU A 260 20.34 1.02 4.15
C GLU A 260 20.21 1.46 5.61
N GLU A 261 20.84 0.73 6.53
CA GLU A 261 20.76 1.02 7.98
C GLU A 261 21.16 2.47 8.30
N SER A 262 22.14 3.01 7.57
CA SER A 262 22.56 4.41 7.76
C SER A 262 21.49 5.45 7.38
N ASP A 263 20.64 5.16 6.40
CA ASP A 263 19.52 6.04 6.04
C ASP A 263 18.37 5.91 7.04
N TRP A 264 18.20 4.70 7.58
CA TRP A 264 17.28 4.44 8.67
C TRP A 264 17.64 5.21 9.94
N ASP A 265 18.91 5.12 10.35
CA ASP A 265 19.46 5.88 11.47
C ASP A 265 19.34 7.39 11.25
N ALA A 266 19.57 7.86 10.02
CA ALA A 266 19.37 9.25 9.64
C ALA A 266 17.90 9.70 9.81
N MET A 267 16.94 8.86 9.45
CA MET A 267 15.51 9.14 9.64
C MET A 267 15.11 9.13 11.11
N LEU A 268 15.62 8.17 11.88
CA LEU A 268 15.44 8.12 13.34
C LEU A 268 15.99 9.37 14.03
N GLN A 269 17.19 9.80 13.63
CA GLN A 269 17.79 11.03 14.14
C GLN A 269 16.93 12.25 13.78
N ALA A 270 16.49 12.38 12.53
CA ALA A 270 15.61 13.45 12.08
C ALA A 270 14.29 13.49 12.88
N LEU A 271 13.68 12.32 13.11
CA LEU A 271 12.45 12.20 13.89
C LEU A 271 12.67 12.64 15.34
N LYS A 272 13.77 12.22 15.97
CA LYS A 272 14.11 12.61 17.35
C LYS A 272 14.39 14.09 17.50
N GLU A 273 15.04 14.71 16.51
CA GLU A 273 15.36 16.14 16.51
C GLU A 273 14.10 17.01 16.35
N LEU A 274 13.17 16.60 15.49
CA LEU A 274 12.01 17.43 15.11
C LEU A 274 10.74 17.10 15.90
N TYR A 275 10.52 15.84 16.23
CA TYR A 275 9.28 15.32 16.82
C TYR A 275 9.57 14.22 17.87
N PRO A 276 10.16 14.57 19.03
CA PRO A 276 10.58 13.60 20.04
C PRO A 276 9.44 12.69 20.53
N ASP A 277 8.21 13.22 20.65
CA ASP A 277 7.04 12.43 21.07
C ASP A 277 6.72 11.27 20.11
N TYR A 278 6.96 11.43 18.81
CA TYR A 278 6.82 10.34 17.84
C TYR A 278 7.98 9.36 17.94
N ALA A 279 9.21 9.86 18.17
CA ALA A 279 10.39 9.02 18.33
C ALA A 279 10.27 8.06 19.53
N GLU A 280 9.62 8.50 20.62
CA GLU A 280 9.36 7.66 21.80
C GLU A 280 8.41 6.49 21.50
N ARG A 281 7.41 6.71 20.63
CA ARG A 281 6.44 5.67 20.23
C ARG A 281 6.93 4.84 19.04
N PHE A 282 7.98 5.29 18.36
CA PHE A 282 8.48 4.68 17.12
C PHE A 282 8.80 3.18 17.29
N GLN A 283 9.56 2.82 18.33
CA GLN A 283 9.95 1.42 18.53
C GLN A 283 8.76 0.48 18.76
N GLU A 284 7.68 0.96 19.39
CA GLU A 284 6.47 0.17 19.59
C GLU A 284 5.75 -0.08 18.25
N ILE A 285 5.60 0.97 17.45
CA ILE A 285 4.92 0.90 16.14
C ILE A 285 5.75 0.16 15.09
N LEU A 286 7.07 0.05 15.26
CA LEU A 286 7.89 -0.71 14.33
C LEU A 286 8.08 -2.19 14.70
N ARG A 287 7.76 -2.58 15.92
CA ARG A 287 7.82 -3.99 16.35
C ARG A 287 6.53 -4.75 16.09
N GLN A 288 5.51 -4.09 15.56
CA GLN A 288 4.27 -4.72 15.14
C GLN A 288 4.33 -5.10 13.65
N PRO A 289 3.46 -6.02 13.16
CA PRO A 289 3.60 -6.61 11.82
C PRO A 289 2.89 -5.86 10.68
N TYR A 290 2.14 -4.81 10.95
CA TYR A 290 1.27 -4.10 10.00
C TYR A 290 1.96 -2.91 9.36
N LEU A 291 2.08 -2.88 8.03
CA LEU A 291 2.67 -1.77 7.28
C LEU A 291 1.68 -1.21 6.25
N TYR A 292 1.45 0.10 6.25
CA TYR A 292 0.71 0.75 5.17
C TYR A 292 1.65 0.97 3.98
N ASN A 293 1.75 -0.04 3.13
CA ASN A 293 2.57 0.06 1.93
C ASN A 293 2.02 1.07 0.92
N TYR A 294 2.93 1.55 0.07
CA TYR A 294 2.64 2.37 -1.11
C TYR A 294 2.14 3.79 -0.81
N ASN A 295 2.30 4.38 0.37
CA ASN A 295 1.96 5.81 0.55
C ASN A 295 0.53 6.24 0.09
N MET A 296 -0.42 5.29 -0.03
CA MET A 296 -1.76 5.58 -0.56
C MET A 296 -2.69 5.99 0.56
N ILE A 297 -3.43 7.06 0.32
CA ILE A 297 -4.29 7.65 1.33
C ILE A 297 -5.39 8.49 0.69
N ILE A 298 -6.55 8.51 1.34
CA ILE A 298 -7.57 9.56 1.18
C ILE A 298 -7.85 10.13 2.56
N ALA A 299 -7.78 11.43 2.76
CA ALA A 299 -8.02 12.05 4.05
C ALA A 299 -8.67 13.42 3.91
N LYS A 300 -9.29 13.90 5.00
CA LYS A 300 -9.74 15.29 5.06
C LYS A 300 -8.56 16.23 4.82
N ARG A 301 -8.82 17.38 4.20
CA ARG A 301 -7.81 18.40 3.89
C ARG A 301 -6.87 18.68 5.08
N GLU A 302 -7.42 18.95 6.26
CA GLU A 302 -6.63 19.31 7.44
C GLU A 302 -5.76 18.17 7.96
N ILE A 303 -6.25 16.93 7.87
CA ILE A 303 -5.50 15.74 8.30
C ILE A 303 -4.34 15.50 7.35
N LEU A 304 -4.57 15.60 6.04
CA LEU A 304 -3.51 15.42 5.05
C LEU A 304 -2.50 16.58 5.07
N LYS A 305 -2.96 17.80 5.36
CA LYS A 305 -2.10 18.97 5.54
C LYS A 305 -1.18 18.80 6.77
N ASP A 306 -1.74 18.43 7.92
CA ASP A 306 -0.97 18.15 9.14
C ASP A 306 0.06 17.03 8.90
N TYR A 307 -0.35 15.99 8.17
CA TYR A 307 0.56 14.89 7.79
C TYR A 307 1.72 15.39 6.95
N CYS A 308 1.47 16.23 5.95
CA CYS A 308 2.54 16.78 5.10
C CYS A 308 3.45 17.75 5.87
N GLU A 309 2.88 18.57 6.75
CA GLU A 309 3.63 19.48 7.65
C GLU A 309 4.55 18.72 8.61
N TRP A 310 4.18 17.50 8.99
CA TRP A 310 5.01 16.59 9.78
C TRP A 310 6.02 15.81 8.93
N LEU A 311 5.59 15.20 7.82
CA LEU A 311 6.37 14.28 6.99
C LEU A 311 7.56 14.96 6.32
N PHE A 312 7.33 16.07 5.60
CA PHE A 312 8.34 16.62 4.71
C PHE A 312 9.54 17.25 5.42
N PRO A 313 9.39 17.91 6.59
CA PRO A 313 10.54 18.31 7.40
C PRO A 313 11.42 17.12 7.81
N ILE A 314 10.82 16.00 8.20
CA ILE A 314 11.56 14.77 8.55
C ILE A 314 12.34 14.28 7.34
N LEU A 315 11.67 14.08 6.19
CA LEU A 315 12.33 13.58 4.99
C LEU A 315 13.46 14.49 4.51
N LYS A 316 13.25 15.81 4.56
CA LYS A 316 14.29 16.79 4.23
C LYS A 316 15.48 16.65 5.17
N ARG A 317 15.22 16.55 6.47
CA ARG A 317 16.28 16.40 7.48
C ARG A 317 17.01 15.07 7.34
N THR A 318 16.32 13.99 6.98
CA THR A 318 16.94 12.71 6.64
C THR A 318 17.88 12.86 5.45
N GLU A 319 17.46 13.50 4.36
CA GLU A 319 18.32 13.74 3.19
C GLU A 319 19.59 14.54 3.54
N GLU A 320 19.48 15.53 4.44
CA GLU A 320 20.62 16.29 4.95
C GLU A 320 21.62 15.41 5.75
N LEU A 321 21.14 14.36 6.41
CA LEU A 321 21.94 13.44 7.21
C LEU A 321 22.48 12.25 6.40
N SER A 322 21.75 11.79 5.38
CA SER A 322 22.11 10.66 4.51
C SER A 322 23.47 10.84 3.82
N THR A 323 24.19 9.73 3.66
CA THR A 323 25.43 9.63 2.87
C THR A 323 25.40 8.32 2.08
N PRO A 324 25.49 8.33 0.73
CA PRO A 324 25.63 9.51 -0.14
C PRO A 324 24.35 10.36 -0.16
N LYS A 325 24.48 11.60 -0.64
CA LYS A 325 23.35 12.54 -0.70
C LYS A 325 22.33 12.11 -1.74
N GLY A 326 21.08 12.57 -1.58
CA GLY A 326 19.98 12.22 -2.47
C GLY A 326 20.30 12.47 -3.96
N TRP A 327 20.94 13.58 -4.31
CA TRP A 327 21.30 13.86 -5.72
C TRP A 327 22.44 13.00 -6.28
N GLU A 328 23.07 12.16 -5.47
CA GLU A 328 24.17 11.26 -5.86
C GLU A 328 23.70 9.81 -6.05
N ARG A 329 22.43 9.51 -5.78
CA ARG A 329 21.85 8.16 -5.79
C ARG A 329 20.45 8.12 -6.39
N ALA A 330 20.02 6.92 -6.78
CA ALA A 330 18.75 6.70 -7.47
C ALA A 330 18.06 5.38 -7.07
N ASP A 331 17.98 5.13 -5.78
CA ASP A 331 17.51 3.88 -5.18
C ASP A 331 16.19 4.02 -4.40
N ARG A 332 15.57 5.21 -4.42
CA ARG A 332 14.20 5.43 -3.92
C ARG A 332 14.06 5.32 -2.41
N TYR A 333 15.16 5.39 -1.66
CA TYR A 333 15.19 5.20 -0.21
C TYR A 333 14.21 6.12 0.54
N ILE A 334 14.06 7.39 0.12
CA ILE A 334 13.10 8.34 0.71
C ILE A 334 11.65 7.89 0.50
N GLY A 335 11.32 7.36 -0.68
CA GLY A 335 9.98 6.81 -0.95
C GLY A 335 9.63 5.67 0.01
N TYR A 336 10.60 4.77 0.27
CA TYR A 336 10.45 3.66 1.23
C TYR A 336 10.36 4.14 2.69
N LEU A 337 11.14 5.16 3.07
CA LEU A 337 11.00 5.81 4.38
C LEU A 337 9.62 6.47 4.54
N GLY A 338 9.05 7.00 3.45
CA GLY A 338 7.68 7.52 3.40
C GLY A 338 6.64 6.49 3.86
N GLU A 339 6.75 5.23 3.45
CA GLU A 339 5.79 4.17 3.82
C GLU A 339 5.83 3.88 5.33
N ASN A 340 7.03 3.90 5.91
CA ASN A 340 7.25 3.73 7.34
C ASN A 340 6.70 4.94 8.13
N LEU A 341 6.94 6.15 7.65
CA LEU A 341 6.46 7.38 8.29
C LEU A 341 4.94 7.55 8.16
N LEU A 342 4.33 7.13 7.04
CA LEU A 342 2.87 7.03 6.90
C LEU A 342 2.31 6.10 7.98
N THR A 343 2.90 4.91 8.11
CA THR A 343 2.52 3.90 9.10
C THR A 343 2.62 4.45 10.52
N LEU A 344 3.76 5.04 10.86
CA LEU A 344 3.98 5.68 12.15
C LEU A 344 2.91 6.73 12.47
N TYR A 345 2.70 7.67 11.55
CA TYR A 345 1.82 8.80 11.78
C TYR A 345 0.37 8.37 12.02
N PHE A 346 -0.19 7.54 11.14
CA PHE A 346 -1.59 7.13 11.26
C PHE A 346 -1.83 6.13 12.40
N MET A 347 -0.83 5.33 12.77
CA MET A 347 -0.93 4.50 13.98
C MET A 347 -0.82 5.32 15.26
N TYR A 348 0.04 6.33 15.29
CA TYR A 348 0.16 7.25 16.42
C TYR A 348 -1.17 7.98 16.70
N HIS A 349 -1.91 8.35 15.65
CA HIS A 349 -3.22 9.03 15.78
C HIS A 349 -4.43 8.09 15.75
N ALA A 350 -4.25 6.77 15.80
CA ALA A 350 -5.34 5.81 15.62
C ALA A 350 -6.46 5.92 16.67
N GLU A 351 -6.16 6.42 17.88
CA GLU A 351 -7.17 6.67 18.92
C GLU A 351 -7.84 8.04 18.78
N LYS A 352 -7.21 8.97 18.07
CA LYS A 352 -7.68 10.36 17.91
C LYS A 352 -8.58 10.51 16.69
N TRP A 353 -8.30 9.78 15.61
CA TRP A 353 -8.97 9.94 14.33
C TRP A 353 -9.83 8.74 13.98
N ASN A 354 -10.95 9.02 13.31
CA ASN A 354 -11.78 8.00 12.69
C ASN A 354 -11.11 7.50 11.41
N ILE A 355 -10.18 6.57 11.56
CA ILE A 355 -9.46 5.93 10.46
C ILE A 355 -10.21 4.67 10.01
N LYS A 356 -10.50 4.58 8.71
CA LYS A 356 -11.13 3.41 8.07
C LYS A 356 -10.20 2.79 7.03
N HIS A 357 -10.53 1.56 6.64
CA HIS A 357 -9.71 0.78 5.72
C HIS A 357 -10.56 0.20 4.59
N VAL A 358 -9.93 0.02 3.44
CA VAL A 358 -10.50 -0.66 2.26
C VAL A 358 -9.45 -1.52 1.58
N GLY A 359 -9.91 -2.33 0.62
CA GLY A 359 -9.05 -3.04 -0.30
C GLY A 359 -8.13 -2.11 -1.11
N ARG A 360 -7.12 -2.72 -1.71
CA ARG A 360 -6.28 -2.09 -2.72
C ARG A 360 -6.52 -2.83 -4.03
N GLU A 361 -6.95 -2.11 -5.05
CA GLU A 361 -7.08 -2.65 -6.40
C GLU A 361 -5.78 -2.49 -7.19
N MET A 362 -5.50 -3.50 -8.02
CA MET A 362 -4.29 -3.56 -8.85
C MET A 362 -4.68 -3.51 -10.33
N LEU A 363 -4.28 -2.45 -11.04
CA LEU A 363 -4.45 -2.40 -12.49
C LEU A 363 -3.38 -3.25 -13.17
N ILE A 364 -3.82 -4.16 -14.04
CA ILE A 364 -2.97 -5.10 -14.80
C ILE A 364 -2.72 -4.59 -16.20
#